data_AF-A0A924S5W8-F1
#
_entry.id   AF-A0A924S5W8-F1
#
_cell.length_a   1.000
_cell.length_b   1.000
_cell.length_c   1.000
_cell.angle_alpha   90.00
_cell.angle_beta   90.00
_cell.angle_gamma   90.00
#
_symmetry.space_group_name_H-M   'P 1'
#
loop_
_entity.id
_entity.type
_entity.pdbx_description
1 polymer ?
#
loop_
_entity_poly.entity_id
_entity_poly.type
_entity_poly.pdbx_seq_one_letter_code
_entity_poly.pdbx_strand_id
1 'polypeptide(L)'
;MELIARESLHPALSDLLLEAAREVHGRAGLYKKSGEFPAPIEHDFAISADAARYYASGRGFFYRTFPFWIASLIERILAIVVPMTIILVPGIKIAPAVFRWRTESRIYRWYAVLQHIDRDGHQGPLNQAGFDALLHRLAHMETAVMKLAVPPAYGDLLYDLRGHIAVVRKGLLGRRPAD
;
A
#
# COMPACT_ATOMS: atom_id res chain seq x y z
N MET A 1 -2.00 -43.59 -35.63
CA MET A 1 -1.20 -42.79 -34.68
C MET A 1 -1.83 -43.00 -33.34
N GLU A 2 -1.14 -43.72 -32.47
CA GLU A 2 -1.56 -43.93 -31.09
C GLU A 2 -0.77 -42.95 -30.22
N LEU A 3 -1.46 -42.26 -29.31
CA LEU A 3 -0.84 -41.33 -28.37
C LEU A 3 -0.64 -42.09 -27.05
N ILE A 4 0.61 -42.44 -26.74
CA ILE A 4 0.94 -43.21 -25.54
C ILE A 4 1.56 -42.27 -24.51
N ALA A 5 1.01 -42.28 -23.29
CA ALA A 5 1.51 -41.51 -22.16
C ALA A 5 1.84 -42.43 -20.97
N ARG A 6 2.84 -42.03 -20.18
CA ARG A 6 3.19 -42.71 -18.92
C ARG A 6 2.04 -42.59 -17.89
N GLU A 7 1.80 -43.63 -17.10
CA GLU A 7 0.75 -43.63 -16.05
C GLU A 7 0.93 -42.53 -14.99
N SER A 8 2.15 -42.05 -14.81
CA SER A 8 2.49 -40.96 -13.88
C SER A 8 2.37 -39.56 -14.51
N LEU A 9 1.73 -39.45 -15.68
CA LEU A 9 1.42 -38.17 -16.29
C LEU A 9 0.26 -37.51 -15.52
N HIS A 10 0.47 -36.25 -15.14
CA HIS A 10 -0.54 -35.50 -14.41
C HIS A 10 -1.83 -35.40 -15.26
N PRO A 11 -3.02 -35.73 -14.72
CA PRO A 11 -4.26 -35.83 -15.52
C PRO A 11 -4.57 -34.58 -16.36
N ALA A 12 -4.26 -33.40 -15.82
CA ALA A 12 -4.41 -32.12 -16.53
C ALA A 12 -3.54 -31.98 -17.81
N LEU A 13 -2.38 -32.63 -17.88
CA LEU A 13 -1.54 -32.65 -19.09
C LEU A 13 -2.08 -33.64 -20.12
N SER A 14 -2.66 -34.75 -19.67
CA SER A 14 -3.31 -35.73 -20.54
C SER A 14 -4.46 -35.11 -21.33
N ASP A 15 -5.31 -34.31 -20.66
CA ASP A 15 -6.42 -33.60 -21.28
C ASP A 15 -5.94 -32.56 -22.32
N LEU A 16 -4.88 -31.81 -22.00
CA LEU A 16 -4.29 -30.82 -22.91
C LEU A 16 -3.65 -31.46 -24.14
N LEU A 17 -2.97 -32.61 -23.97
CA LEU A 17 -2.38 -33.36 -25.08
C LEU A 17 -3.46 -33.94 -25.99
N LEU A 18 -4.57 -34.43 -25.44
CA LEU A 18 -5.72 -34.89 -26.21
C LEU A 18 -6.40 -33.73 -26.97
N GLU A 19 -6.50 -32.55 -26.37
CA GLU A 19 -7.04 -31.36 -27.03
C GLU A 19 -6.13 -30.89 -28.18
N ALA A 20 -4.82 -30.79 -27.94
CA ALA A 20 -3.83 -30.46 -28.98
C ALA A 20 -3.79 -31.51 -30.10
N ALA A 21 -3.86 -32.80 -29.77
CA ALA A 21 -3.92 -33.87 -30.75
C ALA A 21 -5.19 -33.77 -31.61
N ARG A 22 -6.34 -33.41 -31.02
CA ARG A 22 -7.59 -33.20 -31.75
C ARG A 22 -7.56 -31.93 -32.61
N GLU A 23 -6.88 -30.89 -32.18
CA GLU A 23 -6.73 -29.65 -32.97
C GLU A 23 -5.78 -29.85 -34.17
N VAL A 24 -4.65 -30.53 -33.95
CA VAL A 24 -3.62 -30.75 -34.97
C VAL A 24 -4.01 -31.87 -35.94
N HIS A 25 -4.59 -32.96 -35.44
CA HIS A 25 -4.94 -34.14 -36.24
C HIS A 25 -6.44 -34.33 -36.50
N GLY A 26 -7.31 -33.44 -35.99
CA GLY A 26 -8.76 -33.48 -36.25
C GLY A 26 -9.19 -32.88 -37.58
N ARG A 27 -8.29 -32.23 -38.33
CA ARG A 27 -8.56 -31.79 -39.70
C ARG A 27 -8.37 -32.96 -40.69
N ALA A 28 -9.40 -33.20 -41.51
CA ALA A 28 -9.39 -34.26 -42.52
C ALA A 28 -8.24 -34.09 -43.52
N GLY A 29 -7.38 -35.11 -43.62
CA GLY A 29 -6.44 -35.27 -44.74
C GLY A 29 -7.06 -36.11 -45.86
N LEU A 30 -6.44 -36.11 -47.05
CA LEU A 30 -6.91 -36.79 -48.28
C LEU A 30 -7.26 -38.29 -48.16
N TYR A 31 -6.98 -38.93 -47.03
CA TYR A 31 -7.27 -40.35 -46.77
C TYR A 31 -8.02 -40.63 -45.45
N LYS A 32 -8.59 -39.62 -44.75
CA LYS A 32 -9.34 -39.83 -43.48
C LYS A 32 -10.52 -38.89 -43.31
N LYS A 33 -11.64 -39.40 -42.77
CA LYS A 33 -12.85 -38.59 -42.49
C LYS A 33 -12.65 -37.71 -41.25
N SER A 34 -13.23 -36.52 -41.31
CA SER A 34 -13.25 -35.55 -40.20
C SER A 34 -13.97 -36.14 -38.98
N GLY A 35 -13.37 -36.04 -37.78
CA GLY A 35 -13.97 -36.50 -36.53
C GLY A 35 -13.64 -37.93 -36.10
N GLU A 36 -12.77 -38.63 -36.83
CA GLU A 36 -12.40 -40.03 -36.54
C GLU A 36 -11.18 -40.16 -35.60
N PHE A 37 -10.61 -39.03 -35.16
CA PHE A 37 -9.48 -38.99 -34.24
C PHE A 37 -9.69 -38.01 -33.07
N PRO A 38 -9.36 -38.42 -31.83
CA PRO A 38 -9.04 -39.78 -31.40
C PRO A 38 -10.33 -40.60 -31.18
N ALA A 39 -10.40 -41.80 -31.76
CA ALA A 39 -11.49 -42.75 -31.52
C ALA A 39 -11.15 -43.64 -30.30
N PRO A 40 -12.12 -43.95 -29.42
CA PRO A 40 -11.92 -44.84 -28.28
C PRO A 40 -11.94 -46.30 -28.76
N ILE A 41 -10.96 -46.67 -29.58
CA ILE A 41 -10.80 -48.02 -30.10
C ILE A 41 -9.65 -48.65 -29.33
N GLU A 42 -9.98 -49.61 -28.48
CA GLU A 42 -9.01 -50.40 -27.72
C GLU A 42 -8.33 -51.37 -28.70
N HIS A 43 -7.02 -51.21 -28.91
CA HIS A 43 -6.24 -52.11 -29.77
C HIS A 43 -5.29 -52.94 -28.92
N ASP A 44 -4.19 -52.35 -28.43
CA ASP A 44 -3.16 -53.08 -27.65
C ASP A 44 -2.93 -52.55 -26.22
N PHE A 45 -3.55 -51.42 -25.85
CA PHE A 45 -3.39 -50.79 -24.52
C PHE A 45 -4.74 -50.39 -23.92
N ALA A 46 -4.92 -50.70 -22.63
CA ALA A 46 -6.15 -50.39 -21.90
C ALA A 46 -6.39 -48.86 -21.84
N ILE A 47 -7.64 -48.46 -22.10
CA ILE A 47 -8.03 -47.04 -22.02
C ILE A 47 -7.89 -46.57 -20.56
N SER A 48 -7.13 -45.50 -20.34
CA SER A 48 -6.99 -44.93 -19.00
C SER A 48 -8.32 -44.41 -18.46
N ALA A 49 -8.54 -44.53 -17.15
CA ALA A 49 -9.77 -44.05 -16.51
C ALA A 49 -10.06 -42.56 -16.79
N ASP A 50 -9.02 -41.77 -17.04
CA ASP A 50 -9.12 -40.36 -17.40
C ASP A 50 -9.61 -40.15 -18.84
N ALA A 51 -9.11 -40.94 -19.80
CA ALA A 51 -9.60 -40.93 -21.17
C ALA A 51 -11.06 -41.40 -21.24
N ALA A 52 -11.41 -42.46 -20.52
CA ALA A 52 -12.79 -42.96 -20.43
C ALA A 52 -13.75 -41.89 -19.86
N ARG A 53 -13.33 -41.13 -18.84
CA ARG A 53 -14.10 -40.00 -18.28
C ARG A 53 -14.26 -38.85 -19.26
N TYR A 54 -13.20 -38.47 -19.99
CA TYR A 54 -13.25 -37.40 -20.97
C TYR A 54 -14.25 -37.69 -22.11
N TYR A 55 -14.29 -38.95 -22.58
CA TYR A 55 -15.25 -39.40 -23.59
C TYR A 55 -16.69 -39.54 -23.05
N ALA A 56 -16.87 -39.92 -21.78
CA ALA A 56 -18.18 -40.19 -21.20
C ALA A 56 -18.94 -38.94 -20.72
N SER A 57 -18.28 -37.98 -20.06
CA SER A 57 -18.97 -36.86 -19.40
C SER A 57 -18.69 -35.49 -20.02
N GLY A 58 -17.73 -35.39 -20.96
CA GLY A 58 -17.18 -34.11 -21.37
C GLY A 58 -16.48 -33.38 -20.20
N ARG A 59 -15.95 -32.18 -20.50
CA ARG A 59 -15.12 -31.38 -19.58
C ARG A 59 -15.91 -30.97 -18.33
N GLY A 60 -15.38 -31.22 -17.13
CA GLY A 60 -15.99 -30.79 -15.87
C GLY A 60 -16.15 -29.27 -15.76
N PHE A 61 -17.26 -28.81 -15.18
CA PHE A 61 -17.67 -27.40 -15.11
C PHE A 61 -16.59 -26.46 -14.52
N PHE A 62 -15.78 -26.94 -13.56
CA PHE A 62 -14.71 -26.17 -12.93
C PHE A 62 -13.49 -25.91 -13.85
N TYR A 63 -13.16 -26.84 -14.75
CA TYR A 63 -12.11 -26.68 -15.76
C TYR A 63 -12.50 -25.70 -16.88
N ARG A 64 -13.78 -25.34 -16.97
CA ARG A 64 -14.29 -24.36 -17.92
C ARG A 64 -14.20 -22.92 -17.40
N THR A 65 -13.99 -22.72 -16.09
CA THR A 65 -14.01 -21.39 -15.45
C THR A 65 -12.65 -20.95 -14.89
N PHE A 66 -11.76 -21.87 -14.49
CA PHE A 66 -10.40 -21.52 -14.07
C PHE A 66 -9.32 -22.17 -14.95
N PRO A 67 -8.97 -21.55 -16.09
CA PRO A 67 -7.87 -22.00 -16.94
C PRO A 67 -6.50 -21.93 -16.22
N PHE A 68 -5.52 -22.67 -16.73
CA PHE A 68 -4.10 -22.61 -16.32
C PHE A 68 -3.56 -21.17 -16.23
N TRP A 69 -4.04 -20.27 -17.09
CA TRP A 69 -3.68 -18.85 -17.05
C TRP A 69 -3.98 -18.20 -15.69
N ILE A 70 -5.07 -18.55 -15.00
CA ILE A 70 -5.39 -17.98 -13.69
C ILE A 70 -4.44 -18.51 -12.62
N ALA A 71 -4.09 -19.80 -12.66
CA ALA A 71 -3.10 -20.37 -11.75
C ALA A 71 -1.73 -19.66 -11.92
N SER A 72 -1.28 -19.48 -13.16
CA SER A 72 -0.04 -18.76 -13.47
C SER A 72 -0.11 -17.27 -13.11
N LEU A 73 -1.27 -16.64 -13.29
CA LEU A 73 -1.49 -15.24 -12.92
C LEU A 73 -1.42 -15.05 -11.40
N ILE A 74 -2.07 -15.93 -10.63
CA ILE A 74 -2.03 -15.89 -9.16
C ILE A 74 -0.60 -16.10 -8.67
N GLU A 75 0.12 -17.08 -9.21
CA GLU A 75 1.52 -17.35 -8.86
C GLU A 75 2.40 -16.11 -9.11
N ARG A 76 2.28 -15.48 -10.28
CA ARG A 76 3.00 -14.25 -10.64
C ARG A 76 2.61 -13.06 -9.76
N ILE A 77 1.32 -12.90 -9.45
CA ILE A 77 0.82 -11.83 -8.58
C ILE A 77 1.37 -12.03 -7.17
N LEU A 78 1.29 -13.24 -6.61
CA LEU A 78 1.80 -13.53 -5.26
C LEU A 78 3.29 -13.26 -5.14
N ALA A 79 4.08 -13.62 -6.17
CA ALA A 79 5.52 -13.35 -6.19
C ALA A 79 5.86 -11.86 -6.04
N ILE A 80 4.97 -10.95 -6.48
CA ILE A 80 5.15 -9.50 -6.36
C ILE A 80 4.45 -8.94 -5.11
N VAL A 81 3.21 -9.39 -4.84
CA VAL A 81 2.36 -8.88 -3.75
C VAL A 81 2.92 -9.25 -2.39
N VAL A 82 3.48 -10.46 -2.22
CA VAL A 82 4.07 -10.89 -0.94
C VAL A 82 5.20 -9.96 -0.49
N PRO A 83 6.28 -9.74 -1.28
CA PRO A 83 7.35 -8.83 -0.87
C PRO A 83 6.86 -7.37 -0.76
N MET A 84 5.96 -6.93 -1.65
CA MET A 84 5.36 -5.60 -1.55
C MET A 84 4.62 -5.42 -0.22
N THR A 85 3.85 -6.43 0.21
CA THR A 85 3.08 -6.39 1.47
C THR A 85 4.00 -6.36 2.68
N ILE A 86 5.12 -7.09 2.65
CA ILE A 86 6.13 -7.07 3.72
C ILE A 86 6.65 -5.65 3.96
N ILE A 87 6.79 -4.83 2.91
CA ILE A 87 7.24 -3.43 3.01
C ILE A 87 6.06 -2.48 3.29
N LEU A 88 4.91 -2.73 2.69
CA LEU A 88 3.74 -1.87 2.78
C LEU A 88 3.15 -1.85 4.19
N VAL A 89 3.05 -3.01 4.85
CA VAL A 89 2.51 -3.13 6.21
C VAL A 89 3.25 -2.24 7.22
N PRO A 90 4.59 -2.27 7.35
CA PRO A 90 5.30 -1.35 8.23
C PRO A 90 5.21 0.09 7.74
N GLY A 91 5.23 0.34 6.42
CA GLY A 91 5.07 1.69 5.86
C GLY A 91 3.76 2.36 6.29
N ILE A 92 2.64 1.63 6.22
CA ILE A 92 1.32 2.11 6.66
C ILE A 92 1.31 2.33 8.18
N LYS A 93 1.95 1.45 8.97
CA LYS A 93 2.04 1.62 10.44
C LYS A 93 2.84 2.86 10.86
N ILE A 94 3.82 3.28 10.07
CA ILE A 94 4.66 4.45 10.37
C ILE A 94 3.95 5.76 9.99
N ALA A 95 3.02 5.73 9.03
CA ALA A 95 2.28 6.91 8.57
C ALA A 95 1.65 7.75 9.71
N PRO A 96 0.87 7.19 10.67
CA PRO A 96 0.31 7.99 11.77
C PRO A 96 1.38 8.58 12.69
N ALA A 97 2.49 7.86 12.93
CA ALA A 97 3.58 8.36 13.76
C ALA A 97 4.29 9.54 13.10
N VAL A 98 4.54 9.48 11.78
CA VAL A 98 5.13 10.59 11.01
C VAL A 98 4.19 11.78 10.95
N PHE A 99 2.88 11.55 10.77
CA PHE A 99 1.88 12.61 10.78
C PHE A 99 1.84 13.35 12.12
N ARG A 100 1.85 12.59 13.24
CA ARG A 100 1.93 13.14 14.59
C ARG A 100 3.22 13.95 14.78
N TRP A 101 4.37 13.35 14.50
CA TRP A 101 5.68 14.00 14.62
C TRP A 101 5.76 15.30 13.81
N ARG A 102 5.28 15.29 12.56
CA ARG A 102 5.25 16.49 11.71
C ARG A 102 4.37 17.59 12.30
N THR A 103 3.23 17.23 12.88
CA THR A 103 2.29 18.20 13.47
C THR A 103 2.86 18.79 14.76
N GLU A 104 3.31 17.93 15.68
CA GLU A 104 3.93 18.33 16.94
C GLU A 104 5.19 19.19 16.71
N SER A 105 6.06 18.79 15.79
CA SER A 105 7.31 19.52 15.51
C SER A 105 7.07 20.96 15.06
N ARG A 106 5.97 21.22 14.33
CA ARG A 106 5.59 22.59 13.92
C ARG A 106 5.26 23.45 15.13
N ILE A 107 4.58 22.90 16.14
CA ILE A 107 4.21 23.61 17.37
C ILE A 107 5.43 23.79 18.27
N TYR A 108 6.22 22.74 18.49
CA TYR A 108 7.44 22.79 19.31
C TYR A 108 8.48 23.77 18.77
N ARG A 109 8.59 23.93 17.45
CA ARG A 109 9.47 24.95 16.85
C ARG A 109 9.10 26.36 17.32
N TRP A 110 7.81 26.68 17.42
CA TRP A 110 7.37 27.97 17.93
C TRP A 110 7.58 28.08 19.43
N TYR A 111 7.40 26.99 20.17
CA TYR A 111 7.71 26.95 21.59
C TYR A 111 9.19 27.33 21.87
N ALA A 112 10.12 26.81 21.06
CA ALA A 112 11.53 27.19 21.14
C ALA A 112 11.77 28.69 20.85
N VAL A 113 11.03 29.26 19.90
CA VAL A 113 11.09 30.71 19.62
C VAL A 113 10.56 31.52 20.80
N LEU A 114 9.46 31.10 21.42
CA LEU A 114 8.91 31.75 22.61
C LEU A 114 9.91 31.72 23.77
N GLN A 115 10.55 30.58 24.00
CA GLN A 115 11.55 30.43 25.05
C GLN A 115 12.76 31.35 24.83
N HIS A 116 13.16 31.57 23.57
CA HIS A 116 14.19 32.56 23.26
C HIS A 116 13.72 33.98 23.56
N ILE A 117 12.51 34.38 23.15
CA ILE A 117 11.96 35.71 23.44
C ILE A 117 11.85 35.95 24.95
N ASP A 118 11.36 34.96 25.70
CA ASP A 118 11.23 35.03 27.14
C ASP A 118 12.59 35.20 27.81
N ARG A 119 13.59 34.40 27.40
CA ARG A 119 14.95 34.52 27.91
C ARG A 119 15.57 35.88 27.58
N ASP A 120 15.45 36.35 26.35
CA ASP A 120 15.96 37.66 25.91
C ASP A 120 15.32 38.79 26.73
N GLY A 121 14.03 38.69 27.05
CA GLY A 121 13.32 39.63 27.92
C GLY A 121 13.73 39.59 29.40
N HIS A 122 14.39 38.52 29.84
CA HIS A 122 14.89 38.36 31.21
C HIS A 122 16.38 38.68 31.36
N GLN A 123 17.11 38.97 30.27
CA GLN A 123 18.57 39.16 30.27
C GLN A 123 19.08 40.51 30.80
N GLY A 124 18.26 41.27 31.51
CA GLY A 124 18.65 42.53 32.15
C GLY A 124 17.66 43.66 31.85
N PRO A 125 17.98 44.91 32.27
CA PRO A 125 17.16 46.06 31.93
C PRO A 125 17.17 46.29 30.42
N LEU A 126 15.99 46.31 29.82
CA LEU A 126 15.81 46.61 28.39
C LEU A 126 15.77 48.13 28.20
N ASN A 127 16.39 48.63 27.15
CA ASN A 127 16.11 49.97 26.65
C ASN A 127 14.75 49.97 25.91
N GLN A 128 14.15 51.15 25.72
CA GLN A 128 12.85 51.29 25.06
C GLN A 128 12.84 50.63 23.66
N ALA A 129 13.90 50.82 22.87
CA ALA A 129 14.04 50.22 21.55
C ALA A 129 14.10 48.67 21.58
N GLY A 130 14.82 48.08 22.54
CA GLY A 130 14.92 46.63 22.70
C GLY A 130 13.61 46.01 23.19
N PHE A 131 12.91 46.72 24.09
CA PHE A 131 11.58 46.35 24.54
C PHE A 131 10.57 46.33 23.39
N ASP A 132 10.53 47.38 22.57
CA ASP A 132 9.64 47.48 21.41
C ASP A 132 9.97 46.39 20.36
N ALA A 133 11.25 46.09 20.14
CA ALA A 133 11.68 45.01 19.25
C ALA A 133 11.21 43.62 19.74
N LEU A 134 11.31 43.35 21.05
CA LEU A 134 10.84 42.10 21.66
C LEU A 134 9.32 41.95 21.54
N LEU A 135 8.56 43.01 21.83
CA LEU A 135 7.11 43.03 21.68
C LEU A 135 6.69 42.81 20.23
N HIS A 136 7.36 43.47 19.28
CA HIS A 136 7.07 43.29 17.86
C HIS A 136 7.36 41.85 17.41
N ARG A 137 8.46 41.25 17.88
CA ARG A 137 8.81 39.85 17.60
C ARG A 137 7.77 38.88 18.19
N LEU A 138 7.29 39.14 19.40
CA LEU A 138 6.23 38.36 20.04
C LEU A 138 4.90 38.47 19.28
N ALA A 139 4.51 39.68 18.85
CA ALA A 139 3.30 39.91 18.06
C ALA A 139 3.37 39.23 16.68
N HIS A 140 4.54 39.27 16.04
CA HIS A 140 4.76 38.56 14.78
C HIS A 140 4.63 37.04 14.95
N MET A 141 5.23 36.50 16.01
CA MET A 141 5.08 35.08 16.36
C MET A 141 3.62 34.70 16.62
N GLU A 142 2.88 35.47 17.41
CA GLU A 142 1.47 35.20 17.70
C GLU A 142 0.63 35.17 16.41
N THR A 143 0.85 36.14 15.52
CA THR A 143 0.18 36.19 14.21
C THR A 143 0.52 34.97 13.35
N ALA A 144 1.77 34.51 13.37
CA ALA A 144 2.19 33.32 12.64
C ALA A 144 1.56 32.04 13.24
N VAL A 145 1.44 31.97 14.56
CA VAL A 145 0.80 30.85 15.28
C VAL A 145 -0.70 30.82 15.00
N MET A 146 -1.39 31.97 14.89
CA MET A 146 -2.81 32.02 14.54
C MET A 146 -3.10 31.45 13.14
N LYS A 147 -2.14 31.52 12.21
CA LYS A 147 -2.27 30.99 10.85
C LYS A 147 -1.97 29.49 10.74
N LEU A 148 -1.52 28.84 11.83
CA LEU A 148 -1.28 27.41 11.82
C LEU A 148 -2.61 26.65 11.79
N ALA A 149 -2.93 26.06 10.64
CA ALA A 149 -3.97 25.04 10.55
C ALA A 149 -3.46 23.75 11.22
N VAL A 150 -3.96 23.49 12.43
CA VAL A 150 -3.65 22.31 13.24
C VAL A 150 -4.92 21.45 13.35
N PRO A 151 -4.85 20.11 13.16
CA PRO A 151 -6.00 19.24 13.37
C PRO A 151 -6.56 19.37 14.79
N PRO A 152 -7.89 19.22 15.00
CA PRO A 152 -8.52 19.39 16.31
C PRO A 152 -7.91 18.53 17.43
N ALA A 153 -7.37 17.35 17.09
CA ALA A 153 -6.70 16.44 18.03
C ALA A 153 -5.47 17.04 18.74
N TYR A 154 -4.90 18.14 18.22
CA TYR A 154 -3.76 18.84 18.82
C TYR A 154 -4.15 20.26 19.28
N GLY A 155 -5.45 20.50 19.48
CA GLY A 155 -5.97 21.78 19.97
C GLY A 155 -5.30 22.18 21.28
N ASP A 156 -5.21 21.25 22.24
CA ASP A 156 -4.64 21.51 23.57
C ASP A 156 -3.24 22.12 23.49
N LEU A 157 -2.32 21.51 22.73
CA LEU A 157 -0.97 22.04 22.53
C LEU A 157 -0.95 23.46 21.93
N LEU A 158 -1.86 23.75 20.99
CA LEU A 158 -1.95 25.07 20.37
C LEU A 158 -2.50 26.11 21.35
N TYR A 159 -3.50 25.74 22.15
CA TYR A 159 -4.08 26.60 23.17
C TYR A 159 -3.10 26.85 24.33
N ASP A 160 -2.34 25.84 24.74
CA ASP A 160 -1.28 25.98 25.74
C ASP A 160 -0.21 26.97 25.28
N LEU A 161 0.25 26.84 24.01
CA LEU A 161 1.20 27.79 23.44
C LEU A 161 0.65 29.22 23.44
N ARG A 162 -0.63 29.40 23.09
CA ARG A 162 -1.28 30.73 23.14
C ARG A 162 -1.36 31.27 24.58
N GLY A 163 -1.67 30.41 25.54
CA GLY A 163 -1.64 30.74 26.96
C GLY A 163 -0.26 31.23 27.40
N HIS A 164 0.80 30.51 27.05
CA HIS A 164 2.17 30.92 27.37
C HIS A 164 2.59 32.21 26.68
N ILE A 165 2.19 32.46 25.43
CA ILE A 165 2.41 33.76 24.77
C ILE A 165 1.78 34.90 25.58
N ALA A 166 0.55 34.71 26.07
CA ALA A 166 -0.13 35.72 26.89
C ALA A 166 0.59 35.97 28.23
N VAL A 167 1.10 34.90 28.86
CA VAL A 167 1.91 35.01 30.09
C VAL A 167 3.20 35.78 29.84
N VAL A 168 3.98 35.43 28.80
CA VAL A 168 5.23 36.11 28.46
C VAL A 168 4.97 37.58 28.11
N ARG A 169 3.91 37.87 27.34
CA ARG A 169 3.49 39.25 27.05
C ARG A 169 3.25 40.05 28.33
N LYS A 170 2.49 39.49 29.27
CA LYS A 170 2.19 40.15 30.54
C LYS A 170 3.46 40.40 31.36
N GLY A 171 4.38 39.42 31.38
CA GLY A 171 5.68 39.54 32.03
C GLY A 171 6.54 40.65 31.42
N LEU A 172 6.62 40.73 30.09
CA LEU A 172 7.33 41.79 29.39
C LEU A 172 6.73 43.17 29.68
N LEU A 173 5.41 43.33 29.55
CA LEU A 173 4.72 44.60 29.81
C LEU A 173 4.95 45.13 31.23
N GLY A 174 5.07 44.23 32.23
CA GLY A 174 5.40 44.60 33.61
C GLY A 174 6.84 45.12 33.80
N ARG A 175 7.72 44.93 32.81
CA ARG A 175 9.12 45.37 32.83
C ARG A 175 9.39 46.51 31.85
N ARG A 176 8.34 47.22 31.41
CA ARG A 176 8.47 48.37 30.54
C ARG A 176 9.48 49.37 31.14
N PRO A 177 10.51 49.80 30.39
CA PRO A 177 11.43 50.80 30.88
C PRO A 177 10.69 52.13 31.12
N ALA A 178 11.13 52.87 32.14
CA ALA A 178 10.61 54.23 32.38
C ALA A 178 11.14 55.17 31.30
N ASP A 179 10.26 56.02 30.75
CA ASP A 179 10.56 57.02 29.72
C ASP A 179 11.56 58.08 30.20
#